data_AF-A0AAV7KAG9-F1
#
_entry.id   AF-A0AAV7KAG9-F1
#
_cell.length_a   1.000
_cell.length_b   1.000
_cell.length_c   1.000
_cell.angle_alpha   90.00
_cell.angle_beta   90.00
_cell.angle_gamma   90.00
#
_symmetry.space_group_name_H-M   'P 1'
#
loop_
_entity.id
_entity.type
_entity.pdbx_description
1 polymer ?
#
loop_
_entity_poly.entity_id
_entity_poly.type
_entity_poly.pdbx_seq_one_letter_code
_entity_poly.pdbx_strand_id
1 'polypeptide(L)'
;MPFAIPMVWREQKNHLDDCYFCLIDITGFSAKNKHALVYPDLDPARRPIPYDISLPIPIPKPQQIKIGSDMVEDVHADSTDANYVLEDELLEPQTSTQGELNDLVRDLDLSKDKAELLASRLKQKNLLDKDIQVSHYRKRNFDLAQYYTTDGPLCYCNDIEGLYANLLQ
;
A
#
# COMPACT_ATOMS: atom_id res chain seq x y z
N MET A 1 -16.03 2.88 -26.93
CA MET A 1 -16.61 1.56 -26.60
C MET A 1 -17.21 1.65 -25.20
N PRO A 2 -18.47 1.24 -24.99
CA PRO A 2 -19.02 1.10 -23.66
C PRO A 2 -18.36 -0.09 -22.94
N PHE A 3 -18.17 0.05 -21.62
CA PHE A 3 -17.70 -1.03 -20.76
C PHE A 3 -18.88 -1.56 -19.95
N ALA A 4 -18.95 -2.89 -19.77
CA ALA A 4 -19.91 -3.50 -18.85
C ALA A 4 -19.51 -3.25 -17.40
N ILE A 5 -18.21 -3.29 -17.11
CA ILE A 5 -17.65 -2.95 -15.80
C ILE A 5 -16.56 -1.91 -16.03
N PRO A 6 -16.66 -0.70 -15.45
CA PRO A 6 -15.61 0.29 -15.56
C PRO A 6 -14.34 -0.21 -14.86
N MET A 7 -13.22 0.45 -15.12
CA MET A 7 -12.00 0.21 -14.34
C MET A 7 -12.28 0.45 -12.86
N VAL A 8 -11.91 -0.48 -12.00
CA VAL A 8 -12.15 -0.40 -10.56
C VAL A 8 -10.82 -0.26 -9.85
N TRP A 9 -10.70 0.82 -9.07
CA TRP A 9 -9.58 1.06 -8.18
C TRP A 9 -10.00 0.77 -6.74
N ARG A 10 -9.19 -0.01 -6.01
CA ARG A 10 -9.35 -0.29 -4.58
C ARG A 10 -8.05 0.00 -3.85
N GLU A 11 -8.14 0.03 -2.53
CA GLU A 11 -6.99 0.12 -1.65
C GLU A 11 -6.07 -1.10 -1.82
N GLN A 12 -4.77 -0.83 -1.89
CA GLN A 12 -3.73 -1.85 -2.02
C GLN A 12 -3.43 -2.42 -0.64
N LYS A 13 -3.21 -3.72 -0.53
CA LYS A 13 -2.93 -4.38 0.75
C LYS A 13 -1.46 -4.39 1.12
N ASN A 14 -0.60 -4.40 0.11
CA ASN A 14 0.85 -4.40 0.28
C ASN A 14 1.53 -3.85 -0.98
N HIS A 15 2.83 -3.66 -0.89
CA HIS A 15 3.60 -3.08 -1.97
C HIS A 15 4.52 -4.02 -2.74
N LEU A 16 4.41 -5.33 -2.50
CA LEU A 16 5.20 -6.35 -3.16
C LEU A 16 4.44 -6.96 -4.34
N ASP A 17 3.22 -7.43 -4.11
CA ASP A 17 2.40 -8.13 -5.10
C ASP A 17 1.04 -7.46 -5.36
N ASP A 18 0.60 -6.56 -4.48
CA ASP A 18 -0.71 -5.91 -4.58
C ASP A 18 -0.62 -4.41 -4.98
N CYS A 19 0.58 -3.96 -5.37
CA CYS A 19 0.79 -2.58 -5.79
C CYS A 19 0.88 -2.46 -7.32
N TYR A 20 -0.19 -1.94 -7.93
CA TYR A 20 -0.29 -1.71 -9.38
C TYR A 20 0.91 -0.93 -9.92
N PHE A 21 1.34 0.14 -9.23
CA PHE A 21 2.48 0.95 -9.67
C PHE A 21 3.84 0.28 -9.44
N CYS A 22 3.96 -0.57 -8.41
CA CYS A 22 5.21 -1.19 -8.01
C CYS A 22 5.58 -2.38 -8.91
N LEU A 23 4.56 -3.08 -9.43
CA LEU A 23 4.73 -4.29 -10.24
C LEU A 23 5.12 -4.04 -11.71
N ILE A 24 5.07 -2.79 -12.17
CA ILE A 24 5.29 -2.51 -13.58
C ILE A 24 6.75 -2.14 -13.80
N ASP A 25 7.42 -2.95 -14.61
CA ASP A 25 8.71 -2.57 -15.16
C ASP A 25 8.53 -1.47 -16.21
N ILE A 26 8.94 -0.26 -15.86
CA ILE A 26 8.91 0.91 -16.73
C ILE A 26 10.26 1.16 -17.43
N THR A 27 11.24 0.26 -17.27
CA THR A 27 12.54 0.40 -17.91
C THR A 27 12.40 0.38 -19.44
N GLY A 28 13.13 1.27 -20.11
CA GLY A 28 13.06 1.41 -21.57
C GLY A 28 11.78 2.08 -22.11
N PHE A 29 10.83 2.46 -21.26
CA PHE A 29 9.66 3.21 -21.67
C PHE A 29 9.86 4.72 -21.57
N SER A 30 9.36 5.42 -22.57
CA SER A 30 9.42 6.86 -22.77
C SER A 30 8.04 7.37 -23.17
N ALA A 31 7.86 8.69 -23.21
CA ALA A 31 6.62 9.30 -23.69
C ALA A 31 6.20 8.83 -25.11
N LYS A 32 7.14 8.36 -25.94
CA LYS A 32 6.91 7.90 -27.31
C LYS A 32 6.40 6.46 -27.41
N ASN A 33 6.85 5.57 -26.53
CA ASN A 33 6.53 4.13 -26.54
C ASN A 33 5.74 3.66 -25.32
N LYS A 34 5.29 4.57 -24.44
CA LYS A 34 4.44 4.25 -23.27
C LYS A 34 3.16 3.47 -23.62
N HIS A 35 2.68 3.53 -24.85
CA HIS A 35 1.53 2.76 -25.31
C HIS A 35 1.78 1.24 -25.35
N ALA A 36 3.04 0.82 -25.37
CA ALA A 36 3.44 -0.59 -25.30
C ALA A 36 3.56 -1.11 -23.86
N LEU A 37 3.43 -0.25 -22.83
CA LEU A 37 3.36 -0.70 -21.44
C LEU A 37 2.12 -1.55 -21.23
N VAL A 38 2.32 -2.80 -20.81
CA VAL A 38 1.24 -3.72 -20.46
C VAL A 38 1.11 -3.74 -18.94
N TYR A 39 0.01 -3.19 -18.45
CA TYR A 39 -0.28 -3.09 -17.02
C TYR A 39 -0.93 -4.38 -16.49
N PRO A 40 -0.49 -5.01 -15.39
CA PRO A 40 -1.15 -6.22 -14.90
C PRO A 40 -2.62 -5.96 -14.52
N ASP A 41 -3.46 -7.01 -14.59
CA ASP A 41 -4.81 -6.97 -14.02
C ASP A 41 -4.70 -7.45 -12.57
N LEU A 42 -4.96 -6.55 -11.62
CA LEU A 42 -4.82 -6.81 -10.19
C LEU A 42 -6.12 -6.48 -9.48
N ASP A 43 -6.39 -7.12 -8.33
CA ASP A 43 -7.60 -6.84 -7.54
C ASP A 43 -7.78 -5.35 -7.15
N PRO A 44 -6.71 -4.60 -6.80
CA PRO A 44 -6.79 -3.18 -6.52
C PRO A 44 -6.90 -2.30 -7.77
N ALA A 45 -6.61 -2.83 -8.95
CA ALA A 45 -6.61 -2.09 -10.20
C ALA A 45 -7.17 -2.97 -11.32
N ARG A 46 -8.45 -3.33 -11.18
CA ARG A 46 -9.12 -4.22 -12.13
C ARG A 46 -9.39 -3.50 -13.43
N ARG A 47 -8.96 -4.11 -14.52
CA ARG A 47 -9.14 -3.60 -15.88
C ARG A 47 -10.62 -3.51 -16.24
N PRO A 48 -11.00 -2.52 -17.07
CA PRO A 48 -12.36 -2.40 -17.54
C PRO A 48 -12.73 -3.60 -18.41
N ILE A 49 -13.92 -4.14 -18.20
CA ILE A 49 -14.43 -5.27 -18.98
C ILE A 49 -15.28 -4.70 -20.12
N PRO A 50 -14.91 -4.97 -21.40
CA PRO A 50 -15.70 -4.54 -22.54
C PRO A 50 -17.15 -5.01 -22.44
N TYR A 51 -18.07 -4.23 -23.01
CA TYR A 51 -19.44 -4.67 -23.12
C TYR A 51 -19.55 -5.97 -23.92
N ASP A 52 -20.27 -6.93 -23.36
CA ASP A 52 -20.77 -8.12 -24.04
C ASP A 52 -22.29 -8.17 -23.85
N ILE A 53 -23.01 -8.77 -24.80
CA ILE A 53 -24.47 -8.90 -24.79
C ILE A 53 -24.95 -9.64 -23.53
N SER A 54 -24.08 -10.45 -22.93
CA SER A 54 -24.30 -11.16 -21.67
C SER A 54 -24.21 -10.28 -20.41
N LEU A 55 -23.63 -9.08 -20.50
CA LEU A 55 -23.39 -8.18 -19.35
C LEU A 55 -24.24 -6.91 -19.46
N PRO A 56 -25.09 -6.59 -18.47
CA PRO A 56 -25.93 -5.40 -18.50
C PRO A 56 -25.08 -4.12 -18.38
N ILE A 57 -25.45 -3.07 -19.12
CA ILE A 57 -24.83 -1.75 -18.99
C ILE A 57 -25.18 -1.17 -17.62
N PRO A 58 -24.21 -0.72 -16.80
CA PRO A 58 -24.51 -0.05 -15.54
C PRO A 58 -25.27 1.24 -15.82
N ILE A 59 -26.55 1.28 -15.43
CA ILE A 59 -27.33 2.51 -15.44
C ILE A 59 -26.95 3.27 -14.15
N PRO A 60 -26.39 4.49 -14.23
CA PRO A 60 -26.10 5.27 -13.04
C PRO A 60 -27.40 5.49 -12.27
N LYS A 61 -27.45 5.04 -11.01
CA LYS A 61 -28.56 5.39 -10.12
C LYS A 61 -28.53 6.91 -9.93
N PRO A 62 -29.65 7.64 -10.09
CA PRO A 62 -29.67 9.07 -9.84
C PRO A 62 -29.18 9.35 -8.41
N GLN A 63 -28.12 10.15 -8.29
CA GLN A 63 -27.58 10.57 -6.99
C GLN A 63 -28.63 11.42 -6.28
N GLN A 64 -29.39 10.84 -5.36
CA GLN A 64 -30.09 11.63 -4.35
C GLN A 64 -29.06 12.09 -3.33
N ILE A 65 -28.52 13.30 -3.52
CA ILE A 65 -27.76 13.99 -2.49
C ILE A 65 -28.74 14.25 -1.33
N LYS A 66 -28.75 13.36 -0.34
CA LYS A 66 -29.38 13.66 0.96
C LYS A 66 -28.39 14.53 1.72
N ILE A 67 -28.64 15.84 1.72
CA ILE A 67 -28.02 16.77 2.67
C ILE A 67 -28.57 16.37 4.04
N GLY A 68 -27.82 15.56 4.78
CA GLY A 68 -28.15 15.18 6.14
C GLY A 68 -27.96 16.38 7.06
N SER A 69 -29.07 16.99 7.46
CA SER A 69 -29.09 17.98 8.53
C SER A 69 -28.78 17.28 9.84
N ASP A 70 -27.81 17.81 10.58
CA ASP A 70 -27.50 17.46 11.97
C ASP A 70 -28.79 17.52 12.81
N MET A 71 -29.21 16.37 13.33
CA MET A 71 -30.22 16.23 14.37
C MET A 71 -29.70 15.12 15.29
N VAL A 72 -29.14 15.52 16.42
CA VAL A 72 -28.82 14.65 17.54
C VAL A 72 -30.14 14.12 18.14
N GLU A 73 -30.42 12.84 17.94
CA GLU A 73 -31.42 12.13 18.74
C GLU A 73 -30.72 11.10 19.63
N ASP A 74 -30.65 11.47 20.90
CA ASP A 74 -30.38 10.63 22.05
C ASP A 74 -31.49 9.57 22.14
N VAL A 75 -31.15 8.31 21.87
CA VAL A 75 -32.02 7.17 22.14
C VAL A 75 -31.25 6.20 23.02
N HIS A 76 -31.42 6.39 24.32
CA HIS A 76 -31.13 5.40 25.33
C HIS A 76 -31.97 4.14 25.04
N ALA A 77 -31.31 3.09 24.55
CA ALA A 77 -31.89 1.77 24.43
C ALA A 77 -30.99 0.79 25.19
N ASP A 78 -31.37 0.58 26.44
CA ASP A 78 -30.97 -0.59 27.23
C ASP A 78 -31.43 -1.84 26.47
N SER A 79 -30.50 -2.44 25.74
CA SER A 79 -30.69 -3.72 25.07
C SER A 79 -29.50 -4.58 25.48
N THR A 80 -29.74 -5.41 26.48
CA THR A 80 -28.84 -6.50 26.86
C THR A 80 -28.71 -7.43 25.66
N ASP A 81 -27.67 -7.20 24.85
CA ASP A 81 -27.25 -8.11 23.79
C ASP A 81 -26.60 -9.34 24.44
N ALA A 82 -27.45 -10.24 24.94
CA ALA A 82 -27.06 -11.46 25.64
C ALA A 82 -26.47 -12.54 24.69
N ASN A 83 -26.06 -12.18 23.48
CA ASN A 83 -25.46 -13.10 22.50
C ASN A 83 -24.14 -12.59 21.92
N TYR A 84 -23.51 -11.55 22.47
CA TYR A 84 -22.13 -11.24 22.14
C TYR A 84 -21.19 -12.23 22.83
N VAL A 85 -21.07 -13.42 22.24
CA VAL A 85 -19.96 -14.33 22.55
C VAL A 85 -18.73 -13.67 21.95
N LEU A 86 -17.91 -13.06 22.81
CA LEU A 86 -16.50 -12.90 22.51
C LEU A 86 -15.98 -14.33 22.33
N GLU A 87 -15.89 -14.76 21.07
CA GLU A 87 -14.98 -15.84 20.71
C GLU A 87 -13.59 -15.31 21.05
N ASP A 88 -13.22 -15.46 22.32
CA ASP A 88 -11.86 -15.45 22.84
C ASP A 88 -11.17 -16.73 22.31
N GLU A 89 -11.31 -16.97 21.00
CA GLU A 89 -10.37 -17.82 20.29
C GLU A 89 -9.04 -17.14 20.51
N LEU A 90 -8.11 -17.94 21.03
CA LEU A 90 -6.72 -17.65 21.28
C LEU A 90 -6.02 -17.27 19.96
N LEU A 91 -6.43 -16.16 19.35
CA LEU A 91 -5.72 -15.50 18.28
C LEU A 91 -4.39 -15.14 18.92
N GLU A 92 -3.38 -15.97 18.65
CA GLU A 92 -2.01 -15.62 18.92
C GLU A 92 -1.82 -14.17 18.45
N PRO A 93 -1.17 -13.31 19.25
CA PRO A 93 -1.00 -11.92 18.87
C PRO A 93 -0.47 -11.88 17.45
N GLN A 94 -1.27 -11.34 16.53
CA GLN A 94 -0.88 -11.31 15.12
C GLN A 94 0.38 -10.45 15.04
N THR A 95 1.53 -11.10 14.91
CA THR A 95 2.81 -10.42 14.82
C THR A 95 2.97 -9.92 13.39
N SER A 96 3.31 -8.65 13.25
CA SER A 96 3.54 -8.07 11.94
C SER A 96 4.87 -8.55 11.38
N THR A 97 4.86 -8.86 10.09
CA THR A 97 6.06 -9.24 9.35
C THR A 97 6.93 -8.02 9.02
N GLN A 98 8.16 -8.24 8.57
CA GLN A 98 9.05 -7.15 8.13
C GLN A 98 8.46 -6.38 6.93
N GLY A 99 7.73 -7.08 6.04
CA GLY A 99 7.07 -6.48 4.88
C GLY A 99 5.95 -5.53 5.30
N GLU A 100 5.05 -5.99 6.16
CA GLU A 100 3.96 -5.16 6.72
C GLU A 100 4.49 -3.94 7.48
N LEU A 101 5.56 -4.13 8.26
CA LEU A 101 6.19 -3.02 8.97
C LEU A 101 6.83 -2.01 7.99
N ASN A 102 7.42 -2.48 6.89
CA ASN A 102 7.98 -1.62 5.84
C ASN A 102 6.88 -0.85 5.10
N ASP A 103 5.76 -1.50 4.82
CA ASP A 103 4.59 -0.89 4.20
C ASP A 103 4.02 0.21 5.09
N LEU A 104 3.83 -0.07 6.39
CA LEU A 104 3.40 0.94 7.36
C LEU A 104 4.36 2.13 7.46
N VAL A 105 5.67 1.87 7.47
CA VAL A 105 6.69 2.92 7.46
C VAL A 105 6.59 3.80 6.21
N ARG A 106 6.21 3.20 5.07
CA ARG A 106 6.04 3.88 3.79
C ARG A 106 4.75 4.68 3.73
N ASP A 107 3.64 4.11 4.17
CA ASP A 107 2.32 4.77 4.20
C ASP A 107 2.33 6.00 5.12
N LEU A 108 3.14 5.95 6.18
CA LEU A 108 3.32 7.06 7.13
C LEU A 108 4.46 8.02 6.75
N ASP A 109 5.14 7.80 5.63
CA ASP A 109 6.29 8.60 5.16
C ASP A 109 7.35 8.86 6.25
N LEU A 110 7.74 7.81 6.99
CA LEU A 110 8.65 7.97 8.12
C LEU A 110 10.11 8.09 7.68
N SER A 111 10.82 9.05 8.30
CA SER A 111 12.29 9.12 8.24
C SER A 111 12.90 7.87 8.90
N LYS A 112 14.19 7.60 8.62
CA LYS A 112 14.90 6.45 9.20
C LYS A 112 14.80 6.39 10.72
N ASP A 113 15.02 7.51 11.39
CA ASP A 113 15.01 7.59 12.86
C ASP A 113 13.59 7.35 13.42
N LYS A 114 12.56 7.87 12.74
CA LYS A 114 11.16 7.65 13.14
C LYS A 114 10.71 6.22 12.88
N ALA A 115 11.11 5.64 11.75
CA ALA A 115 10.83 4.25 11.41
C ALA A 115 11.49 3.28 12.42
N GLU A 116 12.75 3.56 12.78
CA GLU A 116 13.44 2.80 13.83
C GLU A 116 12.73 2.92 15.18
N LEU A 117 12.35 4.14 15.57
CA LEU A 117 11.63 4.38 16.82
C LEU A 117 10.30 3.62 16.83
N LEU A 118 9.54 3.67 15.74
CA LEU A 118 8.29 2.92 15.58
C LEU A 118 8.53 1.41 15.74
N ALA A 119 9.49 0.86 15.01
CA ALA A 119 9.86 -0.55 15.08
C ALA A 119 10.28 -0.95 16.50
N SER A 120 11.04 -0.11 17.21
CA SER A 120 11.43 -0.35 18.59
C SER A 120 10.21 -0.40 19.53
N ARG A 121 9.22 0.47 19.35
CA ARG A 121 8.01 0.50 20.18
C ARG A 121 7.11 -0.70 19.90
N LEU A 122 6.94 -1.09 18.63
CA LEU A 122 6.17 -2.26 18.25
C LEU A 122 6.85 -3.56 18.75
N LYS A 123 8.18 -3.63 18.70
CA LYS A 123 8.95 -4.74 19.27
C LYS A 123 8.76 -4.87 20.80
N GLN A 124 8.78 -3.75 21.53
CA GLN A 124 8.51 -3.72 22.97
C GLN A 124 7.08 -4.17 23.32
N LYS A 125 6.14 -4.01 22.40
CA LYS A 125 4.74 -4.44 22.54
C LYS A 125 4.50 -5.88 22.08
N ASN A 126 5.54 -6.61 21.66
CA ASN A 126 5.46 -7.95 21.07
C ASN A 126 4.50 -8.01 19.87
N LEU A 127 4.42 -6.93 19.09
CA LEU A 127 3.60 -6.85 17.87
C LEU A 127 4.40 -7.16 16.59
N LEU A 128 5.66 -7.54 16.73
CA LEU A 128 6.58 -7.84 15.63
C LEU A 128 7.10 -9.26 15.77
N ASP A 129 7.36 -9.91 14.63
CA ASP A 129 8.06 -11.19 14.61
C ASP A 129 9.42 -11.11 15.33
N LYS A 130 9.81 -12.23 15.96
CA LYS A 130 11.04 -12.30 16.77
C LYS A 130 12.30 -11.98 15.95
N ASP A 131 12.27 -12.29 14.67
CA ASP A 131 13.39 -12.16 13.74
C ASP A 131 13.58 -10.74 13.20
N ILE A 132 12.62 -9.82 13.47
CA ILE A 132 12.69 -8.45 12.96
C ILE A 132 13.81 -7.65 13.64
N GLN A 133 14.68 -7.11 12.79
CA GLN A 133 15.81 -6.28 13.19
C GLN A 133 15.45 -4.80 13.12
N VAL A 134 15.22 -4.17 14.26
CA VAL A 134 14.95 -2.72 14.37
C VAL A 134 16.06 -1.88 13.71
N SER A 135 17.31 -2.34 13.82
CA SER A 135 18.48 -1.69 13.22
C SER A 135 18.49 -1.68 11.70
N HIS A 136 17.60 -2.44 11.04
CA HIS A 136 17.42 -2.43 9.58
C HIS A 136 17.18 -1.01 9.06
N TYR A 137 16.34 -0.21 9.72
CA TYR A 137 16.00 1.14 9.28
C TYR A 137 17.19 2.12 9.27
N ARG A 138 18.21 1.90 10.11
CA ARG A 138 19.45 2.70 10.10
C ARG A 138 20.22 2.50 8.79
N LYS A 139 20.31 1.25 8.35
CA LYS A 139 21.14 0.80 7.23
C LYS A 139 20.34 0.56 5.94
N ARG A 140 19.06 0.94 5.88
CA ARG A 140 18.17 0.63 4.74
C ARG A 140 18.65 1.13 3.37
N ASN A 141 19.55 2.11 3.32
CA ASN A 141 20.13 2.64 2.08
C ASN A 141 21.64 2.38 1.98
N PHE A 142 22.19 1.51 2.81
CA PHE A 142 23.64 1.30 2.93
C PHE A 142 24.24 0.83 1.60
N ASP A 143 23.59 -0.14 0.96
CA ASP A 143 24.04 -0.69 -0.33
C ASP A 143 23.93 0.32 -1.48
N LEU A 144 23.04 1.30 -1.33
CA LEU A 144 22.88 2.39 -2.29
C LEU A 144 23.86 3.54 -2.04
N ALA A 145 24.35 3.70 -0.82
CA ALA A 145 25.17 4.84 -0.42
C ALA A 145 26.48 4.95 -1.22
N GLN A 146 27.01 3.82 -1.71
CA GLN A 146 28.22 3.79 -2.54
C GLN A 146 28.06 4.53 -3.89
N TYR A 147 26.84 4.62 -4.41
CA TYR A 147 26.51 5.27 -5.67
C TYR A 147 26.23 6.77 -5.52
N TYR A 148 26.41 7.33 -4.33
CA TYR A 148 26.20 8.75 -4.05
C TYR A 148 27.44 9.37 -3.42
N THR A 149 27.74 10.60 -3.81
CA THR A 149 28.80 11.41 -3.22
C THR A 149 28.20 12.69 -2.66
N THR A 150 28.67 13.08 -1.48
CA THR A 150 28.28 14.33 -0.83
C THR A 150 29.43 15.33 -0.95
N ASP A 151 29.17 16.46 -1.58
CA ASP A 151 30.07 17.61 -1.67
C ASP A 151 29.39 18.82 -0.99
N GLY A 152 29.76 19.04 0.28
CA GLY A 152 29.13 20.05 1.12
C GLY A 152 27.61 19.83 1.26
N PRO A 153 26.75 20.78 0.84
CA PRO A 153 25.29 20.63 0.89
C PRO A 153 24.72 19.78 -0.25
N LEU A 154 25.53 19.43 -1.26
CA LEU A 154 25.06 18.74 -2.45
C LEU A 154 25.30 17.23 -2.32
N CYS A 155 24.27 16.43 -2.61
CA CYS A 155 24.38 14.99 -2.77
C CYS A 155 24.00 14.63 -4.21
N TYR A 156 24.87 13.93 -4.92
CA TYR A 156 24.65 13.54 -6.31
C TYR A 156 25.04 12.09 -6.54
N CYS A 157 24.38 11.45 -7.51
CA CYS A 157 24.72 10.09 -7.94
C CYS A 157 26.01 10.11 -8.76
N ASN A 158 27.03 9.34 -8.34
CA ASN A 158 28.33 9.28 -8.99
C ASN A 158 28.45 8.11 -9.98
N ASP A 159 27.60 7.09 -9.86
CA ASP A 159 27.55 5.91 -10.72
C ASP A 159 26.10 5.48 -10.97
N ILE A 160 25.57 5.96 -12.10
CA ILE A 160 24.19 5.71 -12.52
C ILE A 160 24.04 4.26 -13.02
N GLU A 161 25.03 3.75 -13.75
CA GLU A 161 24.97 2.41 -14.33
C GLU A 161 25.00 1.34 -13.23
N GLY A 162 25.90 1.48 -12.25
CA GLY A 162 25.96 0.59 -11.09
C GLY A 162 24.71 0.65 -10.22
N LEU A 163 24.11 1.85 -10.05
CA LEU A 163 22.85 2.00 -9.33
C LEU A 163 21.71 1.21 -9.99
N TYR A 164 21.52 1.36 -11.30
CA TYR A 164 20.46 0.61 -12.01
C TYR A 164 20.75 -0.89 -12.04
N ALA A 165 22.01 -1.30 -12.18
CA ALA A 165 22.38 -2.72 -12.13
C ALA A 165 22.06 -3.36 -10.77
N ASN A 166 22.21 -2.61 -9.67
CA ASN A 166 21.87 -3.08 -8.32
C ASN A 166 20.35 -3.14 -8.06
N LEU A 167 19.58 -2.24 -8.66
CA LEU A 167 18.12 -2.18 -8.49
C LEU A 167 17.35 -3.20 -9.34
N LEU A 168 17.99 -3.79 -10.36
CA LEU A 168 17.38 -4.74 -11.30
C LEU A 168 17.71 -6.21 -10.97
N GLN A 169 18.33 -6.49 -9.82
CA GLN A 169 18.57 -7.85 -9.29
C GLN A 169 17.43 -8.29 -8.36
#